data_AF-A0ABD1I1D4-F1
#
_entry.id   AF-A0ABD1I1D4-F1
#
_cell.length_a   1.000
_cell.length_b   1.000
_cell.length_c   1.000
_cell.angle_alpha   90.00
_cell.angle_beta   90.00
_cell.angle_gamma   90.00
#
_symmetry.space_group_name_H-M   'P 1'
#
loop_
_entity.id
_entity.type
_entity.pdbx_description
1 polymer ?
#
loop_
_entity_poly.entity_id
_entity_poly.type
_entity_poly.pdbx_seq_one_letter_code
_entity_poly.pdbx_strand_id
1 'polypeptide(L)'
;MNLNIFKKKTSPKEALRTSKREMAVATRGIEREISSLQMEERRLVAEIKKTAKTGNEAATKILARQLVRLRQQITNLQGSRAQMRGVETHTQALYASTSISTGMKGATKAMSAMNKQMQPAKQTKMIREFQQQAAQMDMTIEMMSDAIDETLDKDEAEEETEELTNQVLDEIGVDIASQLSSAPKGRIASKKVENAAPSAAVSTDVEDLEKRLASLRRI
;
A
#
# COMPACT_ATOMS: atom_id res chain seq x y z
N MET A 1 36.35 26.84 22.21
CA MET A 1 35.99 26.03 21.01
C MET A 1 36.71 24.69 21.11
N ASN A 2 36.03 23.63 21.52
CA ASN A 2 36.63 22.30 21.60
C ASN A 2 36.55 21.63 20.21
N LEU A 3 37.67 21.65 19.48
CA LEU A 3 37.83 20.85 18.27
C LEU A 3 37.99 19.37 18.66
N ASN A 4 36.94 18.58 18.47
CA ASN A 4 36.99 17.12 18.60
C ASN A 4 37.84 16.51 17.47
N ILE A 5 39.15 16.46 17.66
CA ILE A 5 40.17 15.95 16.71
C ILE A 5 40.30 14.40 16.76
N PHE A 6 39.58 13.72 17.66
CA PHE A 6 39.61 12.26 17.82
C PHE A 6 38.39 11.50 17.26
N LYS A 7 37.73 11.99 16.21
CA LYS A 7 36.81 11.11 15.45
C LYS A 7 37.64 10.17 14.58
N LYS A 8 37.88 8.94 15.07
CA LYS A 8 38.33 7.82 14.22
C LYS A 8 37.48 7.83 12.95
N LYS A 9 38.10 7.81 11.76
CA LYS A 9 37.38 7.58 10.51
C LYS A 9 36.54 6.32 10.70
N THR A 10 35.23 6.46 10.62
CA THR A 10 34.27 5.35 10.83
C THR A 10 34.69 4.21 9.93
N SER A 11 34.93 3.04 10.52
CA SER A 11 35.24 1.85 9.72
C SER A 11 34.07 1.55 8.79
N PRO A 12 34.28 1.04 7.56
CA PRO A 12 33.19 0.61 6.68
C PRO A 12 32.19 -0.31 7.39
N LYS A 13 32.66 -1.13 8.32
CA LYS A 13 31.84 -2.00 9.16
C LYS A 13 30.95 -1.22 10.15
N GLU A 14 31.47 -0.13 10.72
CA GLU A 14 30.70 0.75 11.61
C GLU A 14 29.69 1.58 10.83
N ALA A 15 30.07 2.10 9.66
CA ALA A 15 29.17 2.84 8.77
C ALA A 15 27.98 1.97 8.29
N LEU A 16 28.23 0.71 7.92
CA LEU A 16 27.15 -0.24 7.59
C LEU A 16 26.25 -0.53 8.80
N ARG A 17 26.83 -0.60 10.02
CA ARG A 17 26.05 -0.84 11.24
C ARG A 17 25.18 0.36 11.62
N THR A 18 25.67 1.58 11.46
CA THR A 18 24.89 2.80 11.70
C THR A 18 23.78 2.94 10.67
N SER A 19 24.09 2.74 9.39
CA SER A 19 23.10 2.76 8.30
C SER A 19 21.97 1.74 8.53
N LYS A 20 22.29 0.49 8.91
CA LYS A 20 21.27 -0.51 9.28
C LYS A 20 20.36 -0.03 10.42
N ARG A 21 20.94 0.60 11.46
CA ARG A 21 20.17 1.10 12.60
C ARG A 21 19.24 2.25 12.20
N GLU A 22 19.74 3.18 11.39
CA GLU A 22 18.95 4.31 10.88
C GLU A 22 17.79 3.83 10.02
N MET A 23 18.03 2.87 9.11
CA MET A 23 16.97 2.27 8.30
C MET A 23 15.95 1.48 9.12
N ALA A 24 16.36 0.79 10.18
CA ALA A 24 15.42 0.13 11.10
C ALA A 24 14.52 1.15 11.83
N VAL A 25 15.07 2.31 12.22
CA VAL A 25 14.29 3.39 12.84
C VAL A 25 13.32 4.00 11.84
N ALA A 26 13.78 4.32 10.63
CA ALA A 26 12.93 4.88 9.59
C ALA A 26 11.83 3.89 9.15
N THR A 27 12.11 2.58 9.06
CA THR A 27 11.10 1.55 8.75
C THR A 27 10.00 1.54 9.80
N ARG A 28 10.36 1.61 11.09
CA ARG A 28 9.39 1.69 12.18
C ARG A 28 8.60 3.00 12.16
N GLY A 29 9.23 4.10 11.75
CA GLY A 29 8.54 5.37 11.53
C GLY A 29 7.43 5.24 10.48
N ILE A 30 7.77 4.68 9.31
CA ILE A 30 6.83 4.43 8.22
C ILE A 30 5.70 3.49 8.68
N GLU A 31 6.00 2.42 9.42
CA GLU A 31 4.97 1.49 9.92
C GLU A 31 3.98 2.14 10.89
N ARG A 32 4.44 3.08 11.73
CA ARG A 32 3.56 3.86 12.60
C ARG A 32 2.68 4.80 11.80
N GLU A 33 3.24 5.48 10.80
CA GLU A 33 2.50 6.39 9.93
C GLU A 33 1.41 5.65 9.16
N ILE A 34 1.74 4.50 8.56
CA ILE A 34 0.76 3.61 7.91
C ILE A 34 -0.38 3.26 8.87
N SER A 35 -0.05 2.89 10.11
CA SER A 35 -1.06 2.53 11.12
C SER A 35 -1.95 3.72 11.50
N SER A 36 -1.39 4.93 11.55
CA SER A 36 -2.12 6.17 11.81
C SER A 36 -3.10 6.48 10.67
N LEU A 37 -2.62 6.48 9.43
CA LEU A 37 -3.45 6.75 8.25
C LEU A 37 -4.55 5.69 8.07
N GLN A 38 -4.29 4.42 8.40
CA GLN A 38 -5.33 3.38 8.42
C GLN A 38 -6.42 3.62 9.47
N MET A 39 -6.11 4.27 10.60
CA MET A 39 -7.14 4.70 11.56
C MET A 39 -7.96 5.86 11.01
N GLU A 40 -7.31 6.82 10.35
CA GLU A 40 -7.99 7.94 9.68
C GLU A 40 -8.87 7.44 8.53
N GLU A 41 -8.43 6.45 7.77
CA GLU A 41 -9.21 5.80 6.71
C GLU A 41 -10.52 5.24 7.27
N ARG A 42 -10.45 4.50 8.38
CA ARG A 42 -11.64 3.96 9.05
C ARG A 42 -12.59 5.07 9.54
N ARG A 43 -12.05 6.19 10.03
CA ARG A 43 -12.86 7.35 10.45
C ARG A 43 -13.54 8.01 9.25
N LEU A 44 -12.79 8.22 8.17
CA LEU A 44 -13.28 8.86 6.96
C LEU A 44 -14.36 8.01 6.27
N VAL A 45 -14.20 6.69 6.23
CA VAL A 45 -15.24 5.76 5.75
C VAL A 45 -16.52 5.87 6.59
N ALA A 46 -16.40 5.96 7.91
CA ALA A 46 -17.57 6.14 8.78
C ALA A 46 -18.27 7.49 8.55
N GLU A 47 -17.48 8.54 8.30
CA GLU A 47 -17.98 9.87 7.97
C GLU A 47 -18.70 9.88 6.61
N ILE A 48 -18.10 9.31 5.56
CA ILE A 48 -18.73 9.13 4.23
C ILE A 48 -20.09 8.44 4.38
N LYS A 49 -20.15 7.33 5.12
CA LYS A 49 -21.41 6.61 5.37
C LYS A 49 -22.45 7.45 6.10
N LYS A 50 -22.03 8.34 7.00
CA LYS A 50 -22.94 9.24 7.73
C LYS A 50 -23.46 10.34 6.80
N THR A 51 -22.57 10.98 6.05
CA THR A 51 -22.89 12.08 5.13
C THR A 51 -23.78 11.61 3.99
N ALA A 52 -23.52 10.41 3.45
CA ALA A 52 -24.36 9.78 2.45
C ALA A 52 -25.80 9.55 2.92
N LYS A 53 -26.00 9.10 4.17
CA LYS A 53 -27.35 8.91 4.76
C LYS A 53 -28.14 10.22 4.88
N THR A 54 -27.46 11.35 4.94
CA THR A 54 -28.11 12.68 4.97
C THR A 54 -28.50 13.19 3.58
N GLY A 55 -28.14 12.48 2.51
CA GLY A 55 -28.42 12.89 1.13
C GLY A 55 -27.55 14.04 0.62
N ASN A 56 -26.50 14.41 1.35
CA ASN A 56 -25.56 15.44 0.90
C ASN A 56 -24.52 14.84 -0.05
N GLU A 57 -24.89 14.71 -1.32
CA GLU A 57 -24.07 14.11 -2.37
C GLU A 57 -22.75 14.87 -2.59
N ALA A 58 -22.79 16.21 -2.61
CA ALA A 58 -21.60 17.03 -2.82
C ALA A 58 -20.55 16.80 -1.73
N ALA A 59 -20.96 16.83 -0.45
CA ALA A 59 -20.05 16.55 0.66
C ALA A 59 -19.57 15.09 0.65
N THR A 60 -20.43 14.14 0.27
CA THR A 60 -20.07 12.73 0.15
C THR A 60 -19.00 12.50 -0.92
N LYS A 61 -19.11 13.14 -2.09
CA LYS A 61 -18.11 13.09 -3.17
C LYS A 61 -16.76 13.69 -2.74
N ILE A 62 -16.77 14.83 -2.03
CA ILE A 62 -15.53 15.45 -1.52
C ILE A 62 -14.81 14.50 -0.54
N LEU A 63 -15.55 13.93 0.42
CA LEU A 63 -14.98 12.98 1.39
C LEU A 63 -14.47 11.70 0.71
N ALA A 64 -15.15 11.22 -0.34
CA ALA A 64 -14.71 10.06 -1.10
C ALA A 64 -13.42 10.35 -1.90
N ARG A 65 -13.28 11.53 -2.52
CA ARG A 65 -12.01 11.97 -3.13
C ARG A 65 -10.87 12.02 -2.10
N GLN A 66 -11.16 12.51 -0.90
CA GLN A 66 -10.19 12.51 0.21
C GLN A 66 -9.78 11.08 0.59
N LEU A 67 -10.71 10.13 0.59
CA LEU A 67 -10.42 8.72 0.89
C LEU A 67 -9.53 8.06 -0.18
N VAL A 68 -9.76 8.34 -1.46
CA VAL A 68 -8.89 7.88 -2.56
C VAL A 68 -7.46 8.37 -2.34
N ARG A 69 -7.27 9.67 -2.06
CA ARG A 69 -5.95 10.25 -1.77
C ARG A 69 -5.28 9.60 -0.56
N LEU A 70 -6.04 9.36 0.51
CA LEU A 70 -5.52 8.72 1.72
C LEU A 70 -5.06 7.27 1.46
N ARG A 71 -5.85 6.50 0.69
CA ARG A 71 -5.48 5.13 0.27
C ARG A 71 -4.22 5.12 -0.61
N GLN A 72 -4.07 6.10 -1.49
CA GLN A 72 -2.85 6.27 -2.28
C GLN A 72 -1.63 6.57 -1.40
N GLN A 73 -1.77 7.47 -0.42
CA GLN A 73 -0.69 7.77 0.55
C GLN A 73 -0.27 6.53 1.35
N ILE A 74 -1.24 5.72 1.81
CA ILE A 74 -0.95 4.44 2.48
C ILE A 74 -0.18 3.50 1.56
N THR A 75 -0.59 3.38 0.29
CA THR A 75 0.07 2.53 -0.71
C THR A 75 1.50 3.00 -0.99
N ASN A 76 1.71 4.31 -1.14
CA ASN A 76 3.04 4.90 -1.33
C ASN A 76 3.97 4.58 -0.15
N LEU A 77 3.48 4.76 1.09
CA LEU A 77 4.26 4.42 2.29
C LEU A 77 4.56 2.92 2.39
N GLN A 78 3.64 2.05 1.97
CA GLN A 78 3.89 0.61 1.90
C GLN A 78 4.98 0.27 0.86
N GLY A 79 4.99 0.98 -0.28
CA GLY A 79 6.05 0.92 -1.28
C GLY A 79 7.40 1.35 -0.71
N SER A 80 7.47 2.52 -0.06
CA SER A 80 8.68 3.02 0.60
C SER A 80 9.19 2.06 1.68
N ARG A 81 8.29 1.44 2.44
CA ARG A 81 8.63 0.39 3.40
C ARG A 81 9.27 -0.82 2.72
N ALA A 82 8.72 -1.27 1.59
CA ALA A 82 9.26 -2.40 0.83
C ALA A 82 10.64 -2.09 0.27
N GLN A 83 10.83 -0.89 -0.30
CA GLN A 83 12.13 -0.41 -0.78
C GLN A 83 13.17 -0.40 0.35
N MET A 84 12.83 0.19 1.51
CA MET A 84 13.72 0.22 2.68
C MET A 84 14.12 -1.17 3.18
N ARG A 85 13.18 -2.13 3.19
CA ARG A 85 13.49 -3.54 3.51
C ARG A 85 14.42 -4.18 2.48
N GLY A 86 14.26 -3.83 1.20
CA GLY A 86 15.18 -4.22 0.13
C GLY A 86 16.59 -3.69 0.39
N VAL A 87 16.73 -2.39 0.66
CA VAL A 87 18.02 -1.76 0.99
C VAL A 87 18.62 -2.37 2.26
N GLU A 88 17.82 -2.69 3.28
CA GLU A 88 18.30 -3.36 4.50
C GLU A 88 18.90 -4.73 4.18
N THR A 89 18.22 -5.51 3.34
CA THR A 89 18.67 -6.83 2.89
C THR A 89 19.98 -6.72 2.10
N HIS A 90 20.08 -5.77 1.17
CA HIS A 90 21.31 -5.49 0.43
C HIS A 90 22.45 -5.04 1.36
N THR A 91 22.17 -4.15 2.31
CA THR A 91 23.15 -3.67 3.31
C THR A 91 23.64 -4.80 4.20
N GLN A 92 22.76 -5.71 4.61
CA GLN A 92 23.10 -6.90 5.38
C GLN A 92 24.00 -7.85 4.58
N ALA A 93 23.73 -8.05 3.29
CA ALA A 93 24.58 -8.82 2.38
C ALA A 93 25.97 -8.19 2.23
N LEU A 94 26.05 -6.86 2.07
CA LEU A 94 27.30 -6.11 2.02
C LEU A 94 28.09 -6.23 3.33
N TYR A 95 27.43 -6.19 4.48
CA TYR A 95 28.07 -6.38 5.79
C TYR A 95 28.63 -7.79 5.96
N ALA A 96 27.88 -8.81 5.55
CA ALA A 96 28.33 -10.20 5.55
C ALA A 96 29.54 -10.38 4.63
N SER A 97 29.46 -9.85 3.40
CA SER A 97 30.56 -9.86 2.43
C SER A 97 31.80 -9.12 2.93
N THR A 98 31.64 -7.96 3.59
CA THR A 98 32.75 -7.21 4.18
C THR A 98 33.40 -7.96 5.35
N SER A 99 32.60 -8.64 6.18
CA SER A 99 33.08 -9.44 7.31
C SER A 99 33.83 -10.68 6.81
N ILE A 100 33.29 -11.36 5.80
CA ILE A 100 33.94 -12.48 5.10
C ILE A 100 35.24 -11.98 4.45
N SER A 101 35.23 -10.86 3.74
CA SER A 101 36.44 -10.26 3.13
C SER A 101 37.50 -9.89 4.17
N THR A 102 37.11 -9.42 5.35
CA THR A 102 38.04 -9.12 6.44
C THR A 102 38.64 -10.39 7.04
N GLY A 103 37.82 -11.43 7.26
CA GLY A 103 38.28 -12.75 7.70
C GLY A 103 39.15 -13.44 6.65
N MET A 104 38.74 -13.35 5.38
CA MET A 104 39.50 -13.79 4.22
C MET A 104 40.76 -12.99 4.04
N LYS A 105 40.85 -11.68 4.36
CA LYS A 105 42.11 -10.91 4.37
C LYS A 105 43.08 -11.44 5.42
N GLY A 106 42.60 -11.85 6.59
CA GLY A 106 43.41 -12.54 7.60
C GLY A 106 43.88 -13.90 7.11
N ALA A 107 42.97 -14.70 6.56
CA ALA A 107 43.27 -16.03 6.00
C ALA A 107 44.12 -15.97 4.72
N THR A 108 43.96 -14.96 3.86
CA THR A 108 44.79 -14.70 2.68
C THR A 108 46.09 -14.02 3.05
N LYS A 109 46.24 -13.34 4.18
CA LYS A 109 47.59 -13.00 4.69
C LYS A 109 48.35 -14.27 5.06
N ALA A 110 47.66 -15.25 5.65
CA ALA A 110 48.22 -16.57 5.94
C ALA A 110 48.42 -17.44 4.67
N MET A 111 47.53 -17.37 3.67
CA MET A 111 47.66 -18.10 2.39
C MET A 111 48.53 -17.37 1.36
N SER A 112 48.69 -16.04 1.39
CA SER A 112 49.59 -15.25 0.51
C SER A 112 51.06 -15.46 0.87
N ALA A 113 51.33 -15.73 2.16
CA ALA A 113 52.62 -16.28 2.58
C ALA A 113 52.90 -17.68 1.96
N MET A 114 51.88 -18.38 1.45
CA MET A 114 51.97 -19.70 0.82
C MET A 114 51.71 -19.70 -0.70
N ASN A 115 51.10 -18.66 -1.28
CA ASN A 115 50.66 -18.65 -2.67
C ASN A 115 50.78 -17.25 -3.32
N LYS A 116 52.02 -16.85 -3.62
CA LYS A 116 52.35 -15.62 -4.38
C LYS A 116 51.97 -15.69 -5.87
N GLN A 117 51.04 -16.58 -6.23
CA GLN A 117 50.69 -16.89 -7.61
C GLN A 117 49.21 -17.26 -7.68
N MET A 118 48.29 -16.28 -7.71
CA MET A 118 47.01 -16.37 -8.46
C MET A 118 46.19 -15.06 -8.41
N GLN A 119 46.24 -14.33 -9.53
CA GLN A 119 45.21 -13.53 -10.20
C GLN A 119 44.42 -12.41 -9.45
N PRO A 120 45.02 -11.21 -9.28
CA PRO A 120 44.31 -9.97 -8.90
C PRO A 120 43.34 -9.42 -9.97
N ALA A 121 43.38 -9.90 -11.21
CA ALA A 121 42.63 -9.33 -12.34
C ALA A 121 41.09 -9.50 -12.25
N LYS A 122 40.59 -10.53 -11.54
CA LYS A 122 39.13 -10.81 -11.46
C LYS A 122 38.40 -9.89 -10.48
N GLN A 123 39.07 -9.39 -9.43
CA GLN A 123 38.45 -8.50 -8.45
C GLN A 123 38.22 -7.09 -8.98
N THR A 124 39.14 -6.58 -9.81
CA THR A 124 39.00 -5.26 -10.43
C THR A 124 37.79 -5.20 -11.38
N LYS A 125 37.49 -6.31 -12.07
CA LYS A 125 36.33 -6.39 -12.97
C LYS A 125 35.00 -6.32 -12.21
N MET A 126 34.88 -7.05 -11.09
CA MET A 126 33.69 -7.04 -10.24
C MET A 126 33.40 -5.66 -9.61
N ILE A 127 34.44 -4.92 -9.19
CA ILE A 127 34.27 -3.56 -8.66
C ILE A 127 33.79 -2.59 -9.75
N ARG A 128 34.29 -2.77 -10.98
CA ARG A 128 33.92 -1.94 -12.13
C ARG A 128 32.47 -2.20 -12.57
N GLU A 129 32.07 -3.47 -12.63
CA GLU A 129 30.69 -3.87 -12.92
C GLU A 129 29.72 -3.36 -11.83
N PHE A 130 30.13 -3.37 -10.57
CA PHE A 130 29.33 -2.82 -9.47
C PHE A 130 29.13 -1.30 -9.58
N GLN A 131 30.20 -0.54 -9.89
CA GLN A 131 30.10 0.90 -10.10
C GLN A 131 29.16 1.25 -11.27
N GLN A 132 29.18 0.43 -12.32
CA GLN A 132 28.36 0.63 -13.50
C GLN A 132 26.88 0.37 -13.22
N GLN A 133 26.55 -0.69 -12.46
CA GLN A 133 25.17 -0.97 -12.06
C GLN A 133 24.62 0.02 -11.03
N ALA A 134 25.45 0.51 -10.09
CA ALA A 134 25.04 1.54 -9.14
C ALA A 134 24.68 2.86 -9.84
N ALA A 135 25.48 3.30 -10.81
CA ALA A 135 25.18 4.48 -11.61
C ALA A 135 23.91 4.31 -12.47
N GLN A 136 23.68 3.10 -13.00
CA GLN A 136 22.48 2.80 -13.78
C GLN A 136 21.21 2.83 -12.90
N MET A 137 21.33 2.42 -11.64
CA MET A 137 20.22 2.46 -10.67
C MET A 137 19.86 3.90 -10.27
N ASP A 138 20.86 4.78 -10.03
CA ASP A 138 20.60 6.20 -9.75
C ASP A 138 19.87 6.89 -10.92
N MET A 139 20.30 6.61 -12.15
CA MET A 139 19.66 7.15 -13.36
C MET A 139 18.19 6.69 -13.50
N THR A 140 17.90 5.42 -13.16
CA THR A 140 16.51 4.92 -13.18
C THR A 140 15.65 5.55 -12.10
N ILE A 141 16.23 5.98 -10.98
CA ILE A 141 15.50 6.67 -9.90
C ILE A 141 15.19 8.10 -10.31
N GLU A 142 16.13 8.81 -10.97
CA GLU A 142 15.87 10.15 -11.54
C GLU A 142 14.77 10.09 -12.60
N MET A 143 14.87 9.18 -13.58
CA MET A 143 13.85 9.04 -14.63
C MET A 143 12.48 8.61 -14.08
N MET A 144 12.44 7.80 -13.02
CA MET A 144 11.19 7.44 -12.37
C MET A 144 10.61 8.59 -11.55
N SER A 145 11.45 9.43 -10.95
CA SER A 145 11.01 10.62 -10.21
C SER A 145 10.45 11.68 -11.15
N ASP A 146 11.11 11.92 -12.29
CA ASP A 146 10.64 12.85 -13.32
C ASP A 146 9.31 12.40 -13.95
N ALA A 147 9.15 11.09 -14.21
CA ALA A 147 7.89 10.53 -14.69
C ALA A 147 6.76 10.63 -13.65
N ILE A 148 7.10 10.57 -12.35
CA ILE A 148 6.13 10.72 -11.25
C ILE A 148 5.72 12.19 -11.10
N ASP A 149 6.67 13.13 -11.14
CA ASP A 149 6.38 14.57 -11.11
C ASP A 149 5.53 15.00 -12.32
N GLU A 150 5.81 14.47 -13.52
CA GLU A 150 5.01 14.77 -14.72
C GLU A 150 3.58 14.15 -14.69
N THR A 151 3.38 13.07 -13.93
CA THR A 151 2.02 12.54 -13.65
C THR A 151 1.30 13.26 -12.51
N LEU A 152 2.01 13.96 -11.63
CA LEU A 152 1.45 14.72 -10.51
C LEU A 152 1.05 16.15 -10.90
N ASP A 153 1.74 16.75 -11.88
CA ASP A 153 1.44 18.10 -12.37
C ASP A 153 0.30 18.15 -13.43
N LYS A 154 -0.23 16.99 -13.84
CA LYS A 154 -1.42 16.92 -14.69
C LYS A 154 -2.67 16.71 -13.85
N ASP A 155 -3.19 17.81 -13.31
CA ASP A 155 -4.56 17.99 -12.81
C ASP A 155 -5.66 17.76 -13.90
N GLU A 156 -5.37 17.01 -14.98
CA GLU A 156 -6.21 16.89 -16.18
C GLU A 156 -7.03 15.58 -16.26
N ALA A 157 -7.05 14.78 -15.20
CA ALA A 157 -7.88 13.57 -15.12
C ALA A 157 -9.01 13.71 -14.10
N GLU A 158 -9.84 14.75 -14.22
CA GLU A 158 -11.08 14.85 -13.43
C GLU A 158 -12.01 13.66 -13.68
N GLU A 159 -12.07 13.12 -14.91
CA GLU A 159 -12.89 11.93 -15.23
C GLU A 159 -12.38 10.65 -14.55
N GLU A 160 -11.07 10.34 -14.62
CA GLU A 160 -10.54 9.13 -13.97
C GLU A 160 -10.65 9.22 -12.43
N THR A 161 -10.48 10.41 -11.86
CA THR A 161 -10.65 10.61 -10.42
C THR A 161 -12.11 10.51 -10.00
N GLU A 162 -13.08 10.89 -10.84
CA GLU A 162 -14.50 10.66 -10.59
C GLU A 162 -14.88 9.18 -10.67
N GLU A 163 -14.37 8.43 -11.64
CA GLU A 163 -14.58 6.98 -11.74
C GLU A 163 -14.05 6.26 -10.49
N LEU A 164 -12.82 6.57 -10.06
CA LEU A 164 -12.24 6.02 -8.83
C LEU A 164 -13.04 6.40 -7.59
N THR A 165 -13.57 7.62 -7.54
CA THR A 165 -14.42 8.09 -6.44
C THR A 165 -15.73 7.29 -6.39
N ASN A 166 -16.38 7.08 -7.53
CA ASN A 166 -17.62 6.30 -7.62
C ASN A 166 -17.37 4.83 -7.25
N GLN A 167 -16.27 4.22 -7.74
CA GLN A 167 -15.88 2.86 -7.38
C GLN A 167 -15.69 2.69 -5.86
N VAL A 168 -15.10 3.68 -5.19
CA VAL A 168 -14.93 3.64 -3.73
C VAL A 168 -16.27 3.80 -3.00
N LEU A 169 -17.19 4.63 -3.51
CA LEU A 169 -18.54 4.76 -2.94
C LEU A 169 -19.34 3.45 -3.05
N ASP A 170 -19.18 2.73 -4.17
CA ASP A 170 -19.77 1.41 -4.39
C ASP A 170 -19.19 0.36 -3.44
N GLU A 171 -17.86 0.32 -3.28
CA GLU A 171 -17.17 -0.58 -2.33
C GLU A 171 -17.66 -0.37 -0.89
N ILE A 172 -17.92 0.89 -0.51
CA ILE A 172 -18.43 1.25 0.82
C ILE A 172 -19.91 0.84 1.01
N GLY A 173 -20.63 0.59 -0.09
CA GLY A 173 -22.05 0.23 -0.10
C GLY A 173 -22.97 1.43 0.12
N VAL A 174 -22.54 2.62 -0.30
CA VAL A 174 -23.33 3.85 -0.15
C VAL A 174 -24.62 3.78 -0.97
N ASP A 175 -24.58 3.23 -2.18
CA ASP A 175 -25.75 3.11 -3.06
C ASP A 175 -26.80 2.11 -2.56
N ILE A 176 -26.39 1.01 -1.93
CA ILE A 176 -27.33 0.06 -1.32
C ILE A 176 -28.01 0.71 -0.11
N ALA A 177 -27.27 1.51 0.67
CA ALA A 177 -27.82 2.20 1.84
C ALA A 177 -28.78 3.34 1.45
N SER A 178 -28.55 4.04 0.33
CA SER A 178 -29.45 5.09 -0.17
C SER A 178 -30.75 4.50 -0.73
N GLN A 179 -30.66 3.39 -1.47
CA GLN A 179 -31.83 2.65 -1.97
C GLN A 179 -32.65 2.02 -0.83
N LEU A 180 -31.99 1.47 0.20
CA LEU A 180 -32.67 0.89 1.37
C LEU A 180 -33.27 1.96 2.31
N SER A 181 -32.67 3.16 2.36
CA SER A 181 -33.23 4.31 3.09
C SER A 181 -34.45 4.91 2.37
N SER A 182 -34.53 4.77 1.05
CA SER A 182 -35.66 5.22 0.23
C SER A 182 -36.80 4.21 0.19
N ALA A 183 -36.59 2.97 0.66
CA ALA A 183 -37.68 2.04 0.89
C ALA A 183 -38.57 2.59 2.02
N PRO A 184 -39.89 2.77 1.81
CA PRO A 184 -40.77 3.36 2.80
C PRO A 184 -40.69 2.49 4.05
N LYS A 185 -40.20 3.09 5.15
CA LYS A 185 -40.36 2.53 6.50
C LYS A 185 -41.85 2.54 6.78
N GLY A 186 -42.53 1.49 6.34
CA GLY A 186 -43.93 1.24 6.64
C GLY A 186 -44.07 1.31 8.15
N ARG A 187 -44.63 2.40 8.65
CA ARG A 187 -45.16 2.48 9.99
C ARG A 187 -46.25 1.42 10.03
N ILE A 188 -45.92 0.25 10.55
CA ILE A 188 -46.92 -0.70 11.02
C ILE A 188 -47.55 0.00 12.21
N ALA A 189 -48.50 0.89 11.95
CA ALA A 189 -49.45 1.33 12.94
C ALA A 189 -50.16 0.06 13.38
N SER A 190 -50.00 -0.28 14.65
CA SER A 190 -50.71 -1.37 15.33
C SER A 190 -52.21 -1.06 15.31
N LYS A 191 -52.84 -1.26 14.15
CA LYS A 191 -54.29 -1.21 14.03
C LYS A 191 -54.77 -2.53 14.60
N LYS A 192 -55.31 -2.43 15.82
CA LYS A 192 -56.17 -3.43 16.45
C LYS A 192 -57.17 -3.92 15.39
N VAL A 193 -57.06 -5.18 14.99
CA VAL A 193 -58.06 -5.85 14.15
C VAL A 193 -58.62 -7.02 14.94
N GLU A 194 -59.82 -6.80 15.47
CA GLU A 194 -60.79 -7.87 15.64
C GLU A 194 -61.05 -8.49 14.28
N ASN A 195 -60.76 -9.79 14.20
CA ASN A 195 -61.50 -10.83 13.49
C ASN A 195 -62.17 -10.47 12.15
N ALA A 196 -61.49 -10.74 11.03
CA ALA A 196 -62.09 -11.24 9.79
C ALA A 196 -60.98 -11.72 8.82
N ALA A 197 -61.00 -13.00 8.45
CA ALA A 197 -60.26 -13.56 7.31
C ALA A 197 -61.18 -13.65 6.08
N PRO A 198 -60.69 -13.98 4.87
CA PRO A 198 -59.38 -13.75 4.24
C PRO A 198 -59.51 -13.09 2.83
N SER A 199 -58.42 -12.57 2.22
CA SER A 199 -58.39 -12.28 0.77
C SER A 199 -56.98 -12.34 0.16
N ALA A 200 -56.69 -13.47 -0.48
CA ALA A 200 -56.46 -13.59 -1.93
C ALA A 200 -55.50 -12.61 -2.65
N ALA A 201 -54.26 -12.43 -2.18
CA ALA A 201 -53.23 -11.71 -2.97
C ALA A 201 -51.84 -12.36 -3.00
N VAL A 202 -51.69 -13.61 -2.52
CA VAL A 202 -50.38 -14.29 -2.43
C VAL A 202 -50.29 -15.52 -3.37
N SER A 203 -51.34 -15.83 -4.14
CA SER A 203 -51.42 -17.05 -4.96
C SER A 203 -50.84 -16.92 -6.37
N THR A 204 -50.79 -15.72 -6.95
CA THR A 204 -50.39 -15.55 -8.36
C THR A 204 -48.90 -15.73 -8.60
N ASP A 205 -48.06 -15.31 -7.66
CA ASP A 205 -46.60 -15.41 -7.81
C ASP A 205 -46.11 -16.85 -7.60
N VAL A 206 -46.81 -17.63 -6.78
CA VAL A 206 -46.50 -19.05 -6.56
C VAL A 206 -46.90 -19.88 -7.78
N GLU A 207 -48.06 -19.61 -8.39
CA GLU A 207 -48.51 -20.30 -9.60
C GLU A 207 -47.61 -20.05 -10.82
N ASP A 208 -47.03 -18.84 -10.95
CA ASP A 208 -46.13 -18.52 -12.07
C ASP A 208 -44.74 -19.18 -11.89
N LEU A 209 -44.28 -19.30 -10.64
CA LEU A 209 -43.07 -20.05 -10.28
C LEU A 209 -43.22 -21.56 -10.51
N GLU A 210 -44.38 -22.14 -10.17
CA GLU A 210 -44.67 -23.56 -10.40
C GLU A 210 -44.71 -23.90 -11.90
N LYS A 211 -45.28 -23.02 -12.73
CA LYS A 211 -45.28 -23.18 -14.20
C LYS A 211 -43.88 -23.11 -14.80
N ARG A 212 -43.02 -22.20 -14.30
CA ARG A 212 -41.61 -22.11 -14.72
C ARG A 212 -40.78 -23.32 -14.28
N LEU A 213 -41.09 -23.91 -13.14
CA LEU A 213 -40.41 -25.13 -12.66
C LEU A 213 -40.83 -26.36 -13.47
N ALA A 214 -42.12 -26.43 -13.86
CA ALA A 214 -42.64 -27.49 -14.71
C ALA A 214 -42.06 -27.47 -16.13
N SER A 215 -41.79 -26.30 -16.71
CA SER A 215 -41.17 -26.18 -18.04
C SER A 215 -39.70 -26.63 -18.06
N LEU A 216 -38.99 -26.48 -16.94
CA LEU A 216 -37.59 -26.94 -16.78
C LEU A 216 -37.48 -28.45 -16.53
N ARG A 217 -38.54 -29.11 -16.06
CA ARG A 217 -38.58 -30.56 -15.85
C ARG A 217 -38.94 -31.37 -17.10
N ARG A 218 -39.19 -30.70 -18.22
CA ARG A 218 -39.64 -31.32 -19.48
C ARG A 218 -38.57 -31.35 -20.59
N ILE A 219 -37.31 -31.14 -20.20
CA ILE A 219 -36.11 -31.44 -20.99
C ILE A 219 -35.43 -32.62 -20.32
#